data_AF-A0A7C7Q9Y1-F1
#
_entry.id   AF-A0A7C7Q9Y1-F1
#
_cell.length_a   1.000
_cell.length_b   1.000
_cell.length_c   1.000
_cell.angle_alpha   90.00
_cell.angle_beta   90.00
_cell.angle_gamma   90.00
#
_symmetry.space_group_name_H-M   'P 1'
#
loop_
_entity.id
_entity.type
_entity.pdbx_description
1 polymer ?
#
loop_
_entity_poly.entity_id
_entity_poly.type
_entity_poly.pdbx_seq_one_letter_code
_entity_poly.pdbx_strand_id
1 'polypeptide(L)'
;MAKKSRRVKKKGRRVRLSPAQMVQPGVGEVADAPLVATPARPAPKVSDLREEYRYVIADLKRIGVIAVVMLAVLIILALVLT
;
A
#
# COMPACT_ATOMS: atom_id res chain seq x y z
N MET A 1 45.68 6.37 9.29
CA MET A 1 44.80 7.54 9.11
C MET A 1 43.49 7.10 8.45
N ALA A 2 42.35 7.34 9.10
CA ALA A 2 41.05 6.76 8.74
C ALA A 2 40.36 7.51 7.59
N LYS A 3 40.05 6.82 6.49
CA LYS A 3 39.12 7.31 5.45
C LYS A 3 37.74 6.69 5.66
N LYS A 4 36.88 7.35 6.43
CA LYS A 4 35.46 7.00 6.60
C LYS A 4 34.57 8.13 6.07
N SER A 5 34.53 8.31 4.76
CA SER A 5 33.74 9.37 4.09
C SER A 5 32.64 8.80 3.18
N ARG A 6 31.67 8.07 3.74
CA ARG A 6 30.48 7.67 2.95
C ARG A 6 29.18 7.50 3.72
N ARG A 7 28.89 8.36 4.71
CA ARG A 7 27.55 8.37 5.36
C ARG A 7 26.96 9.75 5.65
N VAL A 8 27.48 10.82 5.05
CA VAL A 8 27.03 12.20 5.34
C VAL A 8 26.19 12.82 4.20
N LYS A 9 25.74 12.05 3.21
CA LYS A 9 24.97 12.56 2.05
C LYS A 9 23.49 12.16 2.00
N LYS A 10 22.88 11.82 3.15
CA LYS A 10 21.44 11.49 3.25
C LYS A 10 20.66 12.33 4.27
N LYS A 11 21.16 13.49 4.71
CA LYS A 11 20.47 14.35 5.69
C LYS A 11 19.61 15.48 5.07
N GLY A 12 19.49 15.53 3.74
CA GLY A 12 18.87 16.68 3.04
C GLY A 12 17.67 16.38 2.13
N ARG A 13 17.32 15.12 1.88
CA ARG A 13 16.14 14.80 1.06
C ARG A 13 14.94 14.72 2.01
N ARG A 14 14.18 15.80 2.15
CA ARG A 14 12.85 15.74 2.77
C ARG A 14 12.03 14.75 1.95
N VAL A 15 11.85 13.54 2.47
CA VAL A 15 10.96 12.54 1.89
C VAL A 15 9.56 13.14 1.99
N ARG A 16 9.01 13.58 0.86
CA ARG A 16 7.61 14.00 0.78
C ARG A 16 6.77 12.73 0.87
N LEU A 17 6.37 12.39 2.08
CA LEU A 17 5.39 11.35 2.33
C LEU A 17 4.02 11.88 1.90
N SER A 18 3.27 11.08 1.14
CA SER A 18 1.86 11.35 0.84
C SER A 18 1.05 11.35 2.14
N PRO A 19 -0.09 12.07 2.25
CA PRO A 19 -0.91 12.08 3.46
C PRO A 19 -1.27 10.68 3.99
N ALA A 20 -1.49 9.71 3.09
CA ALA A 20 -1.74 8.31 3.45
C ALA A 20 -0.54 7.61 4.13
N GLN A 21 0.68 8.10 3.91
CA GLN A 21 1.93 7.55 4.47
C GLN A 21 2.35 8.25 5.78
N MET A 22 1.61 9.27 6.22
CA MET A 22 1.87 9.99 7.47
C MET A 22 1.07 9.43 8.66
N VAL A 23 0.23 8.42 8.43
CA VAL A 23 -0.49 7.73 9.50
C VAL A 23 0.50 6.85 10.25
N GLN A 24 0.83 7.22 11.49
CA GLN A 24 1.57 6.37 12.42
C GLN A 24 0.57 5.49 13.17
N PRO A 25 0.54 4.17 12.95
CA PRO A 25 -0.23 3.28 13.80
C PRO A 25 0.54 3.08 15.11
N GLY A 26 -0.02 3.55 16.23
CA GLY A 26 0.37 3.06 17.56
C GLY A 26 1.14 3.99 18.50
N VAL A 27 0.88 5.30 18.52
CA VAL A 27 1.29 6.14 19.68
C VAL A 27 0.19 7.16 19.99
N GLY A 28 -0.72 6.80 20.90
CA GLY A 28 -1.75 7.72 21.37
C GLY A 28 -2.90 7.09 22.17
N GLU A 29 -2.75 5.88 22.70
CA GLU A 29 -3.81 5.21 23.47
C GLU A 29 -3.39 4.99 24.92
N VAL A 30 -2.97 6.05 25.62
CA VAL A 30 -3.14 6.18 27.08
C VAL A 30 -3.16 7.67 27.44
N ALA A 31 -4.31 8.31 27.34
CA ALA A 31 -4.59 9.55 28.05
C ALA A 31 -6.08 9.58 28.38
N ASP A 32 -6.34 9.23 29.63
CA ASP A 32 -7.61 9.31 30.34
C ASP A 32 -8.29 10.67 30.10
N ALA A 33 -9.48 10.67 29.48
CA ALA A 33 -10.34 11.84 29.35
C ALA A 33 -11.81 11.40 29.44
N PRO A 34 -12.70 12.18 30.08
CA PRO A 34 -14.03 11.72 30.46
C PRO A 34 -14.87 11.36 29.25
N LEU A 35 -15.66 10.30 29.38
CA LEU A 35 -16.68 9.83 28.44
C LEU A 35 -17.72 10.93 28.15
N VAL A 36 -17.37 11.87 27.28
CA VAL A 36 -18.35 12.69 26.58
C VAL A 36 -18.95 11.77 25.52
N ALA A 37 -20.22 11.42 25.72
CA ALA A 37 -21.03 10.67 24.77
C ALA A 37 -20.89 11.30 23.38
N THR A 38 -20.03 10.68 22.57
CA THR A 38 -19.84 11.05 21.18
C THR A 38 -21.12 10.63 20.46
N PRO A 39 -21.73 11.47 19.61
CA PRO A 39 -22.84 11.02 18.78
C PRO A 39 -22.38 9.77 18.04
N ALA A 40 -23.17 8.70 18.10
CA ALA A 40 -22.89 7.46 17.37
C ALA A 40 -22.52 7.84 15.94
N ARG A 41 -21.25 7.60 15.56
CA ARG A 41 -20.80 7.81 14.19
C ARG A 41 -21.79 7.06 13.30
N PRO A 42 -22.36 7.71 12.27
CA PRO A 42 -23.21 6.98 11.35
C PRO A 42 -22.41 5.77 10.87
N ALA A 43 -23.03 4.58 10.97
CA ALA A 43 -22.45 3.36 10.42
C ALA A 43 -21.87 3.70 9.05
N PRO A 44 -20.63 3.28 8.74
CA PRO A 44 -20.00 3.64 7.49
C PRO A 44 -21.03 3.32 6.42
N LYS A 45 -21.55 4.38 5.78
CA LYS A 45 -22.30 4.23 4.54
C LYS A 45 -21.41 3.30 3.74
N VAL A 46 -21.99 2.28 3.14
CA VAL A 46 -21.33 1.45 2.14
C VAL A 46 -20.99 2.42 1.01
N SER A 47 -19.98 3.27 1.24
CA SER A 47 -19.39 4.17 0.28
C SER A 47 -18.97 3.23 -0.80
N ASP A 48 -19.51 3.49 -1.98
CA ASP A 48 -19.41 2.61 -3.12
C ASP A 48 -17.94 2.22 -3.28
N LEU A 49 -17.57 1.03 -2.78
CA LEU A 49 -16.16 0.64 -2.59
C LEU A 49 -15.46 0.64 -3.95
N ARG A 50 -16.25 0.52 -5.01
CA ARG A 50 -15.84 0.73 -6.40
C ARG A 50 -15.23 2.10 -6.67
N GLU A 51 -15.81 3.16 -6.10
CA GLU A 51 -15.35 4.54 -6.27
C GLU A 51 -14.01 4.76 -5.53
N GLU A 52 -13.89 4.24 -4.30
CA GLU A 52 -12.71 4.40 -3.46
C GLU A 52 -11.54 3.48 -3.89
N TYR A 53 -11.84 2.30 -4.43
CA TYR A 53 -10.86 1.27 -4.81
C TYR A 53 -10.80 0.99 -6.31
N ARG A 54 -11.12 1.97 -7.16
CA ARG A 54 -11.18 1.77 -8.62
C ARG A 54 -9.90 1.18 -9.22
N TYR A 55 -8.75 1.45 -8.60
CA TYR A 55 -7.45 0.91 -8.99
C TYR A 55 -7.34 -0.60 -8.77
N VAL A 56 -8.01 -1.18 -7.76
CA VAL A 56 -7.98 -2.62 -7.48
C VAL A 56 -8.55 -3.40 -8.65
N ILE A 57 -9.65 -2.92 -9.24
CA ILE A 57 -10.26 -3.56 -10.41
C ILE A 57 -9.31 -3.49 -11.62
N ALA A 58 -8.65 -2.35 -11.81
CA ALA A 58 -7.68 -2.17 -12.89
C ALA A 58 -6.44 -3.09 -12.70
N ASP A 59 -5.94 -3.20 -11.47
CA ASP A 59 -4.81 -4.06 -11.13
C ASP A 59 -5.17 -5.54 -11.25
N LEU A 60 -6.35 -5.94 -10.79
CA LEU A 60 -6.84 -7.31 -10.92
C LEU A 60 -6.95 -7.73 -12.39
N LYS A 61 -7.40 -6.81 -13.26
CA LYS A 61 -7.40 -7.04 -14.71
C LYS A 61 -5.99 -7.22 -15.25
N ARG A 62 -5.03 -6.39 -14.83
CA ARG A 62 -3.61 -6.52 -15.25
C ARG A 62 -3.02 -7.85 -14.78
N ILE A 63 -3.24 -8.23 -13.52
CA ILE A 63 -2.79 -9.50 -12.96
C ILE A 63 -3.38 -10.67 -13.73
N GLY A 64 -4.67 -10.62 -14.07
CA GLY A 64 -5.32 -11.65 -14.89
C GLY A 64 -4.65 -11.80 -16.27
N VAL A 65 -4.33 -10.69 -16.94
CA VAL A 65 -3.60 -10.72 -18.23
C VAL A 65 -2.21 -11.32 -18.06
N ILE A 66 -1.46 -10.90 -17.04
CA ILE A 66 -0.11 -11.44 -16.75
C ILE A 66 -0.18 -12.95 -16.50
N ALA A 67 -1.17 -13.41 -15.72
CA ALA A 67 -1.37 -14.82 -15.43
C ALA A 67 -1.66 -15.64 -16.70
N VAL A 68 -2.51 -15.14 -17.60
CA VAL A 68 -2.80 -15.80 -18.88
C VAL A 68 -1.56 -15.88 -19.76
N VAL A 69 -0.79 -14.80 -19.86
CA VAL A 69 0.47 -14.79 -20.62
C VAL A 69 1.46 -15.79 -20.02
N MET A 70 1.63 -15.79 -18.70
CA MET A 70 2.50 -16.73 -18.01
C MET A 70 2.09 -18.18 -18.27
N LEU A 71 0.79 -18.49 -18.21
CA LEU A 71 0.27 -19.82 -18.51
C LEU A 71 0.56 -20.23 -19.97
N ALA A 72 0.33 -19.33 -20.93
CA ALA A 72 0.61 -19.60 -22.33
C ALA A 72 2.09 -19.90 -22.57
N VAL A 73 3.00 -19.12 -21.94
CA VAL A 73 4.44 -19.39 -21.99
C VAL A 73 4.76 -20.79 -21.45
N LEU A 74 4.21 -21.18 -20.30
CA LEU A 74 4.45 -22.50 -19.74
C LEU A 74 3.95 -23.63 -20.64
N ILE A 75 2.78 -23.47 -21.27
CA ILE A 75 2.24 -24.44 -22.23
C ILE A 75 3.17 -24.57 -23.44
N ILE A 76 3.62 -23.44 -24.01
CA ILE A 76 4.55 -23.44 -25.15
C ILE A 76 5.85 -24.15 -24.77
N LEU A 77 6.42 -23.82 -23.61
CA LEU A 77 7.64 -24.46 -23.12
C LEU A 77 7.45 -25.97 -22.98
N ALA A 78 6.32 -26.41 -22.42
CA ALA A 78 6.02 -27.82 -22.28
C ALA A 78 5.98 -28.53 -23.64
N LEU A 79 5.34 -27.94 -24.66
CA LEU A 79 5.25 -28.51 -26.00
C LEU A 79 6.58 -28.49 -26.78
N VAL A 80 7.48 -27.55 -26.48
CA VAL A 80 8.79 -27.45 -27.13
C VAL A 80 9.81 -28.39 -26.47
N LEU A 81 9.67 -28.64 -25.17
CA LEU A 81 10.59 -29.48 -24.39
C LEU A 81 10.19 -30.96 -24.34
N THR A 82 9.00 -31.30 -24.83
CA THR A 82 8.62 -32.68 -25.15
C THR A 82 9.31 -33.16 -26.42
#